data_AF-A0A522WM04-F1
#
_entry.id   AF-A0A522WM04-F1
#
_cell.length_a   1.000
_cell.length_b   1.000
_cell.length_c   1.000
_cell.angle_alpha   90.00
_cell.angle_beta   90.00
_cell.angle_gamma   90.00
#
_symmetry.space_group_name_H-M   'P 1'
#
loop_
_entity.id
_entity.type
_entity.pdbx_description
1 polymer ?
#
loop_
_entity_poly.entity_id
_entity_poly.type
_entity_poly.pdbx_seq_one_letter_code
_entity_poly.pdbx_strand_id
1 'polypeptide(L)'
;MKRTAQLFLALFIACALPVAAFCATVESAPQSGKAAFATTRLVVGTGIENKEPVGASEVLPVGVEKAFCFLEAGSITDDTTATFVWYFSGKEVSRTSVNLKKGERWRTYASKSLRGQKGEWKVDVLDAGGSVVSSVKFKTE
;
A
#
# COMPACT_ATOMS: atom_id res chain seq x y z
N MET A 1 -30.78 74.12 -31.44
CA MET A 1 -30.52 73.72 -32.85
C MET A 1 -29.19 72.97 -32.91
N LYS A 2 -29.22 71.73 -33.42
CA LYS A 2 -28.12 71.02 -34.11
C LYS A 2 -26.85 70.63 -33.29
N ARG A 3 -26.77 69.36 -32.86
CA ARG A 3 -25.92 68.28 -33.45
C ARG A 3 -25.48 67.22 -32.41
N THR A 4 -26.06 66.03 -32.55
CA THR A 4 -25.43 64.69 -32.52
C THR A 4 -23.95 64.61 -32.12
N ALA A 5 -23.61 63.75 -31.15
CA ALA A 5 -23.04 62.42 -31.41
C ALA A 5 -22.76 61.66 -30.09
N GLN A 6 -22.76 60.34 -30.23
CA GLN A 6 -22.55 59.26 -29.25
C GLN A 6 -21.41 59.50 -28.25
N LEU A 7 -21.48 58.90 -27.06
CA LEU A 7 -20.68 57.72 -26.74
C LEU A 7 -21.02 57.11 -25.36
N PHE A 8 -20.96 55.79 -25.36
CA PHE A 8 -21.07 54.83 -24.27
C PHE A 8 -20.48 55.26 -22.92
N LEU A 9 -21.22 55.02 -21.84
CA LEU A 9 -20.61 54.62 -20.57
C LEU A 9 -21.37 53.44 -19.99
N ALA A 10 -20.72 52.28 -20.11
CA ALA A 10 -21.16 51.01 -19.54
C ALA A 10 -21.09 51.08 -18.01
N LEU A 11 -22.19 50.75 -17.36
CA LEU A 11 -22.27 50.53 -15.92
C LEU A 11 -23.07 49.24 -15.71
N PHE A 12 -22.40 48.10 -15.63
CA PHE A 12 -23.00 46.91 -15.05
C PHE A 12 -21.96 46.07 -14.31
N ILE A 13 -21.93 46.32 -12.99
CA ILE A 13 -22.01 45.36 -11.89
C ILE A 13 -20.96 44.24 -11.84
N ALA A 14 -20.17 44.32 -10.76
CA ALA A 14 -19.28 43.30 -10.22
C ALA A 14 -19.95 41.94 -9.99
N CYS A 15 -19.26 40.87 -10.34
CA CYS A 15 -19.34 39.60 -9.62
C CYS A 15 -18.04 38.82 -9.86
N ALA A 16 -17.04 39.07 -9.00
CA ALA A 16 -15.86 38.23 -8.90
C ALA A 16 -16.22 37.03 -8.03
N LEU A 17 -16.29 35.83 -8.62
CA LEU A 17 -16.26 34.58 -7.88
C LEU A 17 -15.09 33.74 -8.40
N PRO A 18 -14.08 33.44 -7.58
CA PRO A 18 -13.06 32.47 -7.93
C PRO A 18 -13.67 31.07 -7.81
N VAL A 19 -13.80 30.36 -8.92
CA VAL A 19 -14.07 28.92 -8.92
C VAL A 19 -12.81 28.22 -8.43
N ALA A 20 -12.70 28.05 -7.11
CA ALA A 20 -11.73 27.14 -6.53
C ALA A 20 -12.16 25.72 -6.91
N ALA A 21 -11.45 25.13 -7.89
CA ALA A 21 -11.52 23.72 -8.19
C ALA A 21 -10.98 22.94 -6.98
N PHE A 22 -11.88 22.63 -6.05
CA PHE A 22 -11.60 21.70 -4.96
C PHE A 22 -11.49 20.31 -5.58
N CYS A 23 -10.26 19.92 -5.92
CA CYS A 23 -9.93 18.57 -6.34
C CYS A 23 -10.19 17.67 -5.12
N ALA A 24 -11.36 17.05 -5.07
CA ALA A 24 -11.71 16.11 -4.01
C ALA A 24 -10.77 14.91 -4.11
N THR A 25 -9.73 14.91 -3.28
CA THR A 25 -8.95 13.72 -2.98
C THR A 25 -9.90 12.74 -2.32
N VAL A 26 -10.32 11.71 -3.08
CA VAL A 26 -11.03 10.56 -2.53
C VAL A 26 -10.01 9.80 -1.70
N GLU A 27 -9.83 10.19 -0.43
CA GLU A 27 -9.12 9.40 0.57
C GLU A 27 -10.02 8.20 0.88
N SER A 28 -9.82 7.10 0.14
CA SER A 28 -10.54 5.86 0.39
C SER A 28 -10.15 5.32 1.76
N ALA A 29 -11.03 5.52 2.75
CA ALA A 29 -10.95 4.82 4.03
C ALA A 29 -11.04 3.30 3.79
N PRO A 30 -10.29 2.46 4.54
CA PRO A 30 -10.33 1.03 4.34
C PRO A 30 -11.73 0.50 4.66
N GLN A 31 -12.39 -0.07 3.65
CA GLN A 31 -13.66 -0.76 3.81
C GLN A 31 -13.47 -1.95 4.76
N SER A 32 -14.02 -1.84 5.96
CA SER A 32 -14.01 -2.90 6.97
C SER A 32 -15.01 -4.00 6.57
N GLY A 33 -14.65 -4.79 5.56
CA GLY A 33 -15.18 -6.14 5.38
C GLY A 33 -14.47 -7.10 6.31
N LYS A 34 -15.13 -8.18 6.74
CA LYS A 34 -14.47 -9.27 7.47
C LYS A 34 -13.34 -9.82 6.60
N ALA A 35 -12.10 -9.72 7.06
CA ALA A 35 -10.92 -10.21 6.33
C ALA A 35 -11.07 -11.69 5.96
N ALA A 36 -10.67 -12.05 4.73
CA ALA A 36 -10.80 -13.42 4.20
C ALA A 36 -9.93 -14.46 4.92
N PHE A 37 -8.93 -14.00 5.69
CA PHE A 37 -8.07 -14.81 6.53
C PHE A 37 -7.53 -13.98 7.70
N ALA A 38 -7.10 -14.64 8.77
CA ALA A 38 -6.40 -14.01 9.89
C ALA A 38 -4.88 -14.15 9.71
N THR A 39 -4.12 -13.12 10.05
CA THR A 39 -2.64 -13.20 10.09
C THR A 39 -2.21 -13.68 11.47
N THR A 40 -1.64 -14.88 11.55
CA THR A 40 -1.10 -15.45 12.81
C THR A 40 0.36 -15.07 13.02
N ARG A 41 1.15 -14.97 11.94
CA ARG A 41 2.55 -14.54 12.00
C ARG A 41 2.91 -13.80 10.71
N LEU A 42 3.53 -12.64 10.86
CA LEU A 42 4.07 -11.86 9.75
C LEU A 42 5.45 -11.35 10.16
N VAL A 43 6.50 -11.87 9.52
CA VAL A 43 7.87 -11.49 9.84
C VAL A 43 8.69 -11.34 8.57
N VAL A 44 9.69 -10.46 8.61
CA VAL A 44 10.68 -10.32 7.55
C VAL A 44 11.99 -10.94 8.01
N GLY A 45 12.61 -11.74 7.15
CA GLY A 45 13.92 -12.33 7.40
C GLY A 45 14.80 -12.38 6.16
N THR A 46 15.99 -12.96 6.32
CA THR A 46 17.00 -13.09 5.27
C THR A 46 16.85 -14.35 4.42
N GLY A 47 16.01 -15.29 4.85
CA GLY A 47 15.79 -16.55 4.13
C GLY A 47 14.59 -17.34 4.61
N ILE A 48 14.31 -18.44 3.91
CA ILE A 48 13.36 -19.47 4.29
C ILE A 48 14.09 -20.82 4.28
N GLU A 49 14.11 -21.50 5.42
CA GLU A 49 14.70 -22.82 5.57
C GLU A 49 13.69 -23.76 6.21
N ASN A 50 13.54 -24.98 5.69
CA ASN A 50 12.56 -25.96 6.20
C ASN A 50 11.13 -25.40 6.35
N LYS A 51 10.74 -24.49 5.43
CA LYS A 51 9.45 -23.77 5.41
C LYS A 51 9.24 -22.82 6.61
N GLU A 52 10.30 -22.40 7.28
CA GLU A 52 10.29 -21.42 8.36
C GLU A 52 11.20 -20.23 8.01
N PRO A 53 10.88 -19.02 8.48
CA PRO A 53 11.74 -17.86 8.29
C PRO A 53 13.00 -17.98 9.12
N VAL A 54 14.14 -17.64 8.52
CA VAL A 54 15.44 -17.51 9.20
C VAL A 54 15.94 -16.07 9.12
N GLY A 55 16.72 -15.67 10.11
CA GLY A 55 17.23 -14.29 10.22
C GLY A 55 16.10 -13.26 10.33
N ALA A 56 14.99 -13.61 10.99
CA ALA A 56 13.87 -12.71 11.19
C ALA A 56 14.30 -11.50 12.04
N SER A 57 14.10 -10.30 11.52
CA SER A 57 14.57 -9.06 12.14
C SER A 57 13.85 -7.85 11.56
N GLU A 58 13.68 -6.81 12.38
CA GLU A 58 13.25 -5.47 11.94
C GLU A 58 14.41 -4.65 11.34
N VAL A 59 15.64 -5.15 11.45
CA VAL A 59 16.85 -4.53 10.91
C VAL A 59 17.63 -5.56 10.12
N LEU A 60 17.80 -5.31 8.82
CA LEU A 60 18.61 -6.15 7.94
C LEU A 60 19.89 -5.41 7.54
N PRO A 61 21.06 -6.06 7.58
CA PRO A 61 22.29 -5.46 7.05
C PRO A 61 22.17 -5.15 5.56
N VAL A 62 22.81 -4.07 5.07
CA VAL A 62 22.83 -3.74 3.62
C VAL A 62 23.39 -4.85 2.73
N GLY A 63 24.23 -5.71 3.29
CA GLY A 63 24.78 -6.87 2.58
C GLY A 63 23.73 -7.95 2.26
N VAL A 64 22.53 -7.87 2.83
CA VAL A 64 21.42 -8.77 2.49
C VAL A 64 20.85 -8.37 1.14
N GLU A 65 21.01 -9.25 0.15
CA GLU A 65 20.52 -8.98 -1.22
C GLU A 65 19.00 -9.05 -1.35
N LYS A 66 18.35 -9.85 -0.52
CA LYS A 66 16.93 -10.20 -0.62
C LYS A 66 16.30 -10.36 0.77
N ALA A 67 15.16 -9.70 0.97
CA ALA A 67 14.28 -9.92 2.11
C ALA A 67 13.18 -10.92 1.75
N PHE A 68 12.75 -11.70 2.74
CA PHE A 68 11.62 -12.61 2.66
C PHE A 68 10.57 -12.20 3.68
N CYS A 69 9.38 -11.82 3.22
CA CYS A 69 8.23 -11.59 4.07
C CYS A 69 7.44 -12.89 4.19
N PHE A 70 7.55 -13.53 5.35
CA PHE A 70 6.86 -14.77 5.67
C PHE A 70 5.49 -14.47 6.27
N LEU A 71 4.47 -15.14 5.75
CA LEU A 71 3.10 -15.08 6.24
C LEU A 71 2.66 -16.46 6.70
N GLU A 72 2.20 -16.53 7.94
CA GLU A 72 1.33 -17.59 8.43
C GLU A 72 -0.09 -17.04 8.55
N ALA A 73 -0.96 -17.49 7.66
CA ALA A 73 -2.38 -17.18 7.65
C ALA A 73 -3.16 -18.30 8.33
N GLY A 74 -4.26 -17.96 8.99
CA GLY A 74 -5.17 -18.90 9.63
C GLY A 74 -6.63 -18.55 9.37
N SER A 75 -7.52 -19.46 9.77
CA SER A 75 -8.98 -19.31 9.62
C SER A 75 -9.41 -18.88 8.20
N ILE A 76 -8.80 -19.47 7.16
CA ILE A 76 -9.09 -19.16 5.77
C ILE A 76 -10.41 -19.83 5.41
N THR A 77 -11.48 -19.05 5.22
CA THR A 77 -12.84 -19.59 5.06
C THR A 77 -13.05 -20.25 3.70
N ASP A 78 -12.44 -19.68 2.65
CA ASP A 78 -12.50 -20.11 1.26
C ASP A 78 -11.17 -19.83 0.56
N ASP A 79 -10.93 -20.49 -0.58
CA ASP A 79 -9.77 -20.19 -1.42
C ASP A 79 -9.72 -18.69 -1.74
N THR A 80 -8.58 -18.06 -1.46
CA THR A 80 -8.41 -16.61 -1.52
C THR A 80 -6.99 -16.24 -1.96
N THR A 81 -6.68 -14.95 -1.97
CA THR A 81 -5.38 -14.43 -2.37
C THR A 81 -4.84 -13.51 -1.30
N ALA A 82 -3.55 -13.67 -0.98
CA ALA A 82 -2.78 -12.69 -0.22
C ALA A 82 -1.87 -11.92 -1.17
N THR A 83 -1.90 -10.59 -1.08
CA THR A 83 -1.07 -9.72 -1.92
C THR A 83 -0.08 -8.95 -1.07
N PHE A 84 1.22 -9.23 -1.26
CA PHE A 84 2.32 -8.53 -0.60
C PHE A 84 2.67 -7.28 -1.37
N VAL A 85 2.48 -6.11 -0.77
CA VAL A 85 2.82 -4.80 -1.33
C VAL A 85 4.04 -4.26 -0.60
N TRP A 86 5.13 -4.10 -1.35
CA TRP A 86 6.40 -3.64 -0.82
C TRP A 86 6.53 -2.14 -1.02
N TYR A 87 6.91 -1.46 0.05
CA TYR A 87 7.19 -0.03 0.06
C TYR A 87 8.63 0.20 0.46
N PHE A 88 9.27 1.16 -0.20
CA PHE A 88 10.57 1.70 0.19
C PHE A 88 10.46 3.21 0.32
N SER A 89 10.88 3.75 1.46
CA SER A 89 10.77 5.19 1.77
C SER A 89 9.37 5.76 1.48
N GLY A 90 8.33 5.03 1.89
CA GLY A 90 6.92 5.41 1.70
C GLY A 90 6.34 5.20 0.30
N LYS A 91 7.13 4.80 -0.70
CA LYS A 91 6.64 4.58 -2.08
C LYS A 91 6.46 3.10 -2.35
N GLU A 92 5.32 2.71 -2.94
CA GLU A 92 5.12 1.33 -3.44
C GLU A 92 6.15 1.05 -4.54
N VAL A 93 6.91 -0.04 -4.40
CA VAL A 93 7.97 -0.45 -5.33
C VAL A 93 7.74 -1.82 -5.97
N SER A 94 6.81 -2.62 -5.46
CA SER A 94 6.36 -3.87 -6.09
C SER A 94 5.19 -4.49 -5.36
N ARG A 95 4.46 -5.35 -6.08
CA ARG A 95 3.36 -6.16 -5.57
C ARG A 95 3.54 -7.62 -5.99
N THR A 96 3.18 -8.56 -5.13
CA THR A 96 3.21 -10.00 -5.43
C THR A 96 2.03 -10.70 -4.79
N SER A 97 1.22 -11.38 -5.60
CA SER A 97 0.03 -12.11 -5.14
C SER A 97 0.31 -13.61 -5.06
N VAL A 98 -0.18 -14.25 -4.01
CA VAL A 98 -0.09 -15.70 -3.81
C VAL A 98 -1.46 -16.25 -3.42
N ASN A 99 -1.80 -17.42 -3.96
CA ASN A 99 -3.04 -18.10 -3.64
C ASN A 99 -2.93 -18.76 -2.26
N LEU A 100 -3.95 -18.58 -1.44
CA LEU A 100 -4.16 -19.28 -0.18
C LEU A 100 -5.30 -20.28 -0.38
N LYS A 101 -5.15 -21.50 0.12
CA LYS A 101 -6.25 -22.47 0.14
C LYS A 101 -6.99 -22.41 1.46
N LYS A 102 -8.28 -22.72 1.39
CA LYS A 102 -9.14 -22.91 2.56
C LYS A 102 -8.46 -23.81 3.61
N GLY A 103 -8.54 -23.41 4.87
CA GLY A 103 -8.03 -24.21 5.99
C GLY A 103 -7.65 -23.37 7.22
N GLU A 104 -7.36 -24.08 8.32
CA GLU A 104 -7.03 -23.46 9.61
C GLU A 104 -5.64 -22.81 9.63
N ARG A 105 -4.72 -23.27 8.77
CA ARG A 105 -3.33 -22.80 8.74
C ARG A 105 -2.73 -22.91 7.35
N TRP A 106 -2.10 -21.84 6.88
CA TRP A 106 -1.34 -21.77 5.64
C TRP A 106 -0.05 -20.98 5.82
N ARG A 107 1.07 -21.49 5.32
CA ARG A 107 2.37 -20.79 5.33
C ARG A 107 2.79 -20.48 3.91
N THR A 108 3.16 -19.24 3.67
CA THR A 108 3.68 -18.76 2.38
C THR A 108 4.67 -17.63 2.62
N TYR A 109 5.33 -17.19 1.57
CA TYR A 109 6.20 -16.02 1.62
C TYR A 109 6.23 -15.31 0.27
N ALA A 110 6.56 -14.03 0.31
CA ALA A 110 7.01 -13.28 -0.86
C ALA A 110 8.43 -12.78 -0.60
N SER A 111 9.20 -12.58 -1.67
CA SER A 111 10.57 -12.08 -1.55
C SER A 111 10.79 -10.84 -2.39
N LYS A 112 11.72 -9.98 -1.94
CA LYS A 112 12.08 -8.74 -2.63
C LYS A 112 13.59 -8.56 -2.60
N SER A 113 14.18 -8.34 -3.78
CA SER A 113 15.55 -7.88 -3.87
C SER A 113 15.65 -6.45 -3.32
N LEU A 114 16.54 -6.25 -2.35
CA LEU A 114 16.78 -4.98 -1.67
C LEU A 114 17.77 -4.09 -2.41
N ARG A 115 18.57 -4.66 -3.32
CA ARG A 115 19.52 -3.94 -4.20
C ARG A 115 20.45 -2.98 -3.43
N GLY A 116 20.82 -3.33 -2.20
CA GLY A 116 21.67 -2.49 -1.34
C GLY A 116 21.05 -1.14 -0.94
N GLN A 117 19.75 -0.93 -1.16
CA GLN A 117 19.09 0.30 -0.74
C GLN A 117 19.03 0.36 0.78
N LYS A 118 19.48 1.47 1.37
CA LYS A 118 19.39 1.75 2.81
C LYS A 118 18.13 2.55 3.13
N GLY A 119 17.47 2.25 4.24
CA GLY A 119 16.34 3.03 4.74
C GLY A 119 15.13 2.19 5.11
N GLU A 120 13.98 2.85 5.21
CA GLU A 120 12.75 2.24 5.69
C GLU A 120 12.03 1.43 4.61
N TRP A 121 11.61 0.25 5.01
CA TRP A 121 10.78 -0.65 4.23
C TRP A 121 9.50 -0.98 4.98
N LYS A 122 8.44 -1.23 4.23
CA LYS A 122 7.18 -1.75 4.74
C LYS A 122 6.65 -2.80 3.79
N VAL A 123 6.04 -3.85 4.32
CA VAL A 123 5.25 -4.80 3.55
C VAL A 123 3.84 -4.80 4.10
N ASP A 124 2.89 -4.41 3.26
CA ASP A 124 1.46 -4.63 3.54
C ASP A 124 1.05 -5.96 2.93
N VAL A 125 0.23 -6.71 3.63
CA VAL A 125 -0.47 -7.88 3.11
C VAL A 125 -1.93 -7.49 2.92
N LEU A 126 -2.41 -7.58 1.70
CA LEU A 126 -3.81 -7.32 1.34
C LEU A 126 -4.55 -8.64 1.15
N ASP A 127 -5.85 -8.64 1.45
CA ASP A 127 -6.76 -9.70 1.02
C ASP A 127 -7.17 -9.54 -0.47
N ALA A 128 -8.01 -10.46 -0.96
CA ALA A 128 -8.52 -10.43 -2.33
C ALA A 128 -9.39 -9.20 -2.64
N GLY A 129 -9.96 -8.54 -1.62
CA GLY A 129 -10.71 -7.29 -1.75
C GLY A 129 -9.82 -6.05 -1.78
N GLY A 130 -8.51 -6.21 -1.62
CA GLY A 130 -7.54 -5.10 -1.56
C GLY A 130 -7.44 -4.43 -0.19
N SER A 131 -8.08 -4.98 0.84
CA SER A 131 -8.00 -4.45 2.20
C SER A 131 -6.71 -4.92 2.87
N VAL A 132 -6.02 -4.01 3.56
CA VAL A 132 -4.82 -4.36 4.36
C VAL A 132 -5.25 -5.22 5.53
N VAL A 133 -4.78 -6.47 5.59
CA VAL A 133 -5.04 -7.38 6.71
C VAL A 133 -3.93 -7.35 7.75
N SER A 134 -2.70 -7.02 7.34
CA SER A 134 -1.55 -6.89 8.24
C SER A 134 -0.41 -6.16 7.56
N SER A 135 0.44 -5.51 8.36
CA SER A 135 1.63 -4.79 7.88
C SER A 135 2.84 -5.14 8.74
N VAL A 136 4.03 -5.16 8.14
CA VAL A 136 5.31 -5.28 8.84
C VAL A 136 6.28 -4.24 8.32
N LYS A 137 7.06 -3.64 9.21
CA LYS A 137 8.11 -2.66 8.87
C LYS A 137 9.49 -3.25 9.18
N PHE A 138 10.47 -2.87 8.39
CA PHE A 138 11.88 -3.15 8.67
C PHE A 138 12.74 -2.04 8.07
N LYS A 139 14.02 -1.98 8.45
CA LYS A 139 14.99 -1.07 7.85
C LYS A 139 16.23 -1.82 7.38
N THR A 140 16.91 -1.24 6.40
CA THR A 140 18.21 -1.70 5.91
C THR A 140 19.30 -0.70 6.27
N GLU A 141 20.33 -1.13 7.00
CA GLU A 141 21.43 -0.25 7.47
C GLU A 141 22.83 -0.87 7.41
#